data_AF-E9HM41-F1
#
_entry.id   AF-E9HM41-F1
#
_cell.length_a   1.000
_cell.length_b   1.000
_cell.length_c   1.000
_cell.angle_alpha   90.00
_cell.angle_beta   90.00
_cell.angle_gamma   90.00
#
_symmetry.space_group_name_H-M   'P 1'
#
loop_
_entity.id
_entity.type
_entity.pdbx_description
1 polymer ?
#
loop_
_entity_poly.entity_id
_entity_poly.type
_entity_poly.pdbx_seq_one_letter_code
_entity_poly.pdbx_strand_id
1 'polypeptide(L)'
;MTCSVVNLKSSGSELAIYGGAEINVNPPAVNRIYASRSNSMFLFFKVDNTDWFDCKWTTIAVPQTTEYQLCRDGTSATPNGTIPRSADDTSTDARMCMFAIAVPSDHRIQLKCSNVTLSSPDNYLQFQTVTETVIADPPAMNRVYTSTSEIIYLFSQFSNQDSFKCQWTTVMISPLATEIKLCREKITKSASGNIQPLMANGTNVQPNSCSFIIEVPPNQLTEISCPVINFTSPGSYLHLSEISDLNMALTPLANRVYTSGVDLIYLNSQIDVSKDWFNCTWAAVPAPSTTDFKLCRHGGTTLSSGSLKPF
;
A
#
# COMPACT_ATOMS: atom_id res chain seq x y z
N MET A 1 20.11 6.62 -19.27
CA MET A 1 20.10 7.54 -20.42
C MET A 1 20.31 8.94 -19.92
N THR A 2 21.03 9.76 -20.68
CA THR A 2 21.29 11.16 -20.38
C THR A 2 21.27 11.93 -21.69
N CYS A 3 20.60 13.08 -21.71
CA CYS A 3 20.57 13.96 -22.87
C CYS A 3 21.53 15.12 -22.68
N SER A 4 22.59 15.17 -23.50
CA SER A 4 23.54 16.30 -23.51
C SER A 4 22.92 17.54 -24.15
N VAL A 5 21.96 17.35 -25.06
CA VAL A 5 21.21 18.43 -25.70
C VAL A 5 19.76 18.04 -25.88
N VAL A 6 18.86 18.98 -25.56
CA VAL A 6 17.44 18.94 -25.88
C VAL A 6 17.06 20.31 -26.42
N ASN A 7 16.85 20.42 -27.73
CA ASN A 7 16.50 21.66 -28.41
C ASN A 7 15.20 21.46 -29.19
N LEU A 8 14.07 21.73 -28.51
CA LEU A 8 12.71 21.65 -29.06
C LEU A 8 12.12 23.06 -29.11
N LYS A 9 12.19 23.73 -30.25
CA LYS A 9 11.69 25.10 -30.48
C LYS A 9 10.39 25.13 -31.27
N SER A 10 10.13 24.11 -32.07
CA SER A 10 8.93 24.09 -32.91
C SER A 10 7.68 23.76 -32.11
N SER A 11 6.54 24.31 -32.56
CA SER A 11 5.27 24.14 -31.85
C SER A 11 4.78 22.70 -31.97
N GLY A 12 4.52 22.06 -30.83
CA GLY A 12 4.06 20.67 -30.78
C GLY A 12 5.16 19.63 -30.97
N SER A 13 6.44 20.05 -30.87
CA SER A 13 7.56 19.14 -30.71
C SER A 13 7.60 18.54 -29.32
N GLU A 14 8.00 17.28 -29.23
CA GLU A 14 7.94 16.46 -28.04
C GLU A 14 9.15 15.54 -27.97
N LEU A 15 9.69 15.36 -26.76
CA LEU A 15 10.66 14.32 -26.45
C LEU A 15 10.31 13.78 -25.08
N ALA A 16 9.80 12.55 -25.02
CA ALA A 16 9.34 11.96 -23.78
C ALA A 16 10.06 10.64 -23.50
N ILE A 17 10.33 10.36 -22.22
CA ILE A 17 10.90 9.10 -21.77
C ILE A 17 9.84 8.33 -20.98
N TYR A 18 9.55 7.11 -21.40
CA TYR A 18 8.63 6.20 -20.72
C TYR A 18 9.33 4.94 -20.23
N GLY A 19 8.81 4.33 -19.17
CA GLY A 19 9.41 3.15 -18.53
C GLY A 19 10.57 3.47 -17.57
N GLY A 20 10.87 4.76 -17.38
CA GLY A 20 11.83 5.25 -16.40
C GLY A 20 11.37 5.10 -14.95
N ALA A 21 12.32 5.05 -14.02
CA ALA A 21 12.06 5.15 -12.57
C ALA A 21 11.58 6.56 -12.19
N GLU A 22 11.97 7.56 -12.99
CA GLU A 22 11.28 8.84 -13.08
C GLU A 22 10.14 8.73 -14.10
N ILE A 23 8.96 9.24 -13.72
CA ILE A 23 7.74 9.23 -14.51
C ILE A 23 7.44 10.64 -15.04
N ASN A 24 6.59 10.73 -16.07
CA ASN A 24 6.18 12.00 -16.69
C ASN A 24 7.36 12.87 -17.19
N VAL A 25 8.41 12.22 -17.72
CA VAL A 25 9.59 12.91 -18.26
C VAL A 25 9.27 13.45 -19.65
N ASN A 26 8.88 14.72 -19.73
CA ASN A 26 8.59 15.42 -20.98
C ASN A 26 8.70 16.96 -20.84
N PRO A 27 9.72 17.62 -21.40
CA PRO A 27 10.94 17.03 -21.98
C PRO A 27 11.93 16.53 -20.91
N PRO A 28 12.88 15.64 -21.24
CA PRO A 28 13.98 15.33 -20.33
C PRO A 28 14.88 16.56 -20.11
N ALA A 29 15.29 16.75 -18.86
CA ALA A 29 16.26 17.76 -18.49
C ALA A 29 17.66 17.40 -19.01
N VAL A 30 18.38 18.43 -19.46
CA VAL A 30 19.74 18.28 -19.98
C VAL A 30 20.68 17.82 -18.87
N ASN A 31 21.58 16.89 -19.19
CA ASN A 31 22.56 16.27 -18.30
C ASN A 31 21.96 15.54 -17.07
N ARG A 32 20.65 15.28 -17.04
CA ARG A 32 20.01 14.44 -16.02
C ARG A 32 20.11 12.96 -16.39
N ILE A 33 20.32 12.11 -15.37
CA ILE A 33 20.37 10.66 -15.53
C ILE A 33 18.96 10.07 -15.32
N TYR A 34 18.48 9.40 -16.36
CA TYR A 34 17.23 8.64 -16.36
C TYR A 34 17.55 7.14 -16.39
N ALA A 35 17.08 6.40 -15.38
CA ALA A 35 17.22 4.96 -15.30
C ALA A 35 15.89 4.27 -15.63
N SER A 36 15.95 3.12 -16.29
CA SER A 36 14.78 2.29 -16.58
C SER A 36 14.33 1.54 -15.33
N ARG A 37 13.02 1.30 -15.17
CA ARG A 37 12.51 0.46 -14.05
C ARG A 37 12.81 -1.02 -14.23
N SER A 38 12.96 -1.44 -15.48
CA SER A 38 13.20 -2.82 -15.89
C SER A 38 14.25 -2.84 -17.01
N ASN A 39 14.26 -3.89 -17.81
CA ASN A 39 15.18 -4.10 -18.94
C ASN A 39 14.82 -3.29 -20.20
N SER A 40 13.82 -2.41 -20.14
CA SER A 40 13.37 -1.60 -21.29
C SER A 40 13.01 -0.17 -20.88
N MET A 41 13.16 0.74 -21.84
CA MET A 41 12.78 2.14 -21.75
C MET A 41 12.43 2.62 -23.15
N PHE A 42 11.42 3.48 -23.26
CA PHE A 42 10.95 3.99 -24.53
C PHE A 42 11.29 5.48 -24.63
N LEU A 43 11.85 5.86 -25.77
CA LEU A 43 12.05 7.26 -26.14
C LEU A 43 11.01 7.58 -27.21
N PHE A 44 10.07 8.44 -26.89
CA PHE A 44 9.12 8.99 -27.85
C PHE A 44 9.60 10.36 -28.28
N PHE A 45 9.51 10.64 -29.58
CA PHE A 45 9.85 11.95 -30.09
C PHE A 45 8.95 12.36 -31.25
N LYS A 46 8.69 13.66 -31.32
CA LYS A 46 8.09 14.35 -32.45
C LYS A 46 8.88 15.63 -32.65
N VAL A 47 9.59 15.75 -33.76
CA VAL A 47 10.54 16.86 -33.99
C VAL A 47 10.37 17.39 -35.41
N ASP A 48 10.51 18.70 -35.57
CA ASP A 48 10.63 19.35 -36.88
C ASP A 48 12.11 19.52 -37.26
N ASN A 49 12.37 19.97 -38.50
CA ASN A 49 13.73 20.08 -39.07
C ASN A 49 14.70 20.99 -38.29
N THR A 50 14.19 21.88 -37.43
CA THR A 50 15.02 22.78 -36.60
C THR A 50 15.25 22.25 -35.18
N ASP A 51 14.54 21.20 -34.80
CA ASP A 51 14.62 20.58 -33.49
C ASP A 51 15.60 19.42 -33.51
N TRP A 52 16.31 19.24 -32.41
CA TRP A 52 17.24 18.12 -32.28
C TRP A 52 17.54 17.82 -30.82
N PHE A 53 17.98 16.60 -30.57
CA PHE A 53 18.44 16.16 -29.26
C PHE A 53 19.62 15.21 -29.43
N ASP A 54 20.49 15.16 -28.43
CA ASP A 54 21.55 14.15 -28.31
C ASP A 54 21.38 13.46 -26.97
N CYS A 55 20.91 12.21 -27.00
CA CYS A 55 20.71 11.39 -25.82
C CYS A 55 21.53 10.10 -25.95
N LYS A 56 22.34 9.84 -24.93
CA LYS A 56 23.18 8.64 -24.83
C LYS A 56 22.65 7.74 -23.73
N TRP A 57 22.77 6.44 -23.93
CA TRP A 57 22.42 5.45 -22.91
C TRP A 57 23.54 4.45 -22.74
N THR A 58 23.56 3.85 -21.56
CA THR A 58 24.39 2.70 -21.23
C THR A 58 23.54 1.75 -20.40
N THR A 59 23.91 0.48 -20.39
CA THR A 59 23.30 -0.52 -19.52
C THR A 59 24.00 -0.52 -18.17
N ILE A 60 23.21 -0.64 -17.10
CA ILE A 60 23.72 -0.86 -15.74
C ILE A 60 23.28 -2.25 -15.27
N ALA A 61 24.09 -2.89 -14.43
CA ALA A 61 23.66 -4.12 -13.77
C ALA A 61 22.53 -3.78 -12.78
N VAL A 62 21.54 -4.67 -12.69
CA VAL A 62 20.49 -4.56 -11.65
C VAL A 62 21.16 -4.69 -10.28
N PRO A 63 21.07 -3.67 -9.41
CA PRO A 63 21.73 -3.72 -8.10
C PRO A 63 21.22 -4.90 -7.26
N GLN A 64 22.11 -5.82 -6.89
CA GLN A 64 21.85 -6.87 -5.90
C GLN A 64 22.13 -6.31 -4.49
N THR A 65 21.40 -5.27 -4.12
CA THR A 65 21.61 -4.49 -2.89
C THR A 65 20.32 -4.38 -2.10
N THR A 66 20.45 -4.10 -0.81
CA THR A 66 19.35 -3.66 0.06
C THR A 66 19.30 -2.13 0.18
N GLU A 67 20.16 -1.41 -0.53
CA GLU A 67 20.27 0.05 -0.54
C GLU A 67 19.86 0.62 -1.91
N TYR A 68 18.59 0.98 -2.01
CA TYR A 68 17.97 1.49 -3.22
C TYR A 68 17.99 3.03 -3.23
N GLN A 69 17.73 3.63 -4.38
CA GLN A 69 17.56 5.06 -4.54
C GLN A 69 16.36 5.34 -5.43
N LEU A 70 15.49 6.25 -4.99
CA LEU A 70 14.38 6.71 -5.82
C LEU A 70 14.87 7.34 -7.13
N CYS A 71 14.07 7.22 -8.19
CA CYS A 71 14.39 7.72 -9.54
C CYS A 71 15.59 7.04 -10.23
N ARG A 72 16.28 6.13 -9.53
CA ARG A 72 17.35 5.29 -10.09
C ARG A 72 16.89 3.85 -10.20
N ASP A 73 16.40 3.30 -9.09
CA ASP A 73 15.94 1.92 -9.04
C ASP A 73 14.42 1.87 -9.27
N GLY A 74 13.94 0.79 -9.89
CA GLY A 74 12.53 0.66 -10.26
C GLY A 74 11.74 -0.31 -9.39
N THR A 75 12.34 -1.43 -9.01
CA THR A 75 11.65 -2.49 -8.27
C THR A 75 12.63 -3.26 -7.38
N SER A 76 12.18 -3.65 -6.20
CA SER A 76 12.86 -4.58 -5.31
C SER A 76 12.01 -5.84 -5.09
N ALA A 77 12.70 -6.97 -5.01
CA ALA A 77 12.16 -8.24 -4.52
C ALA A 77 12.88 -8.73 -3.24
N THR A 78 13.67 -7.86 -2.59
CA THR A 78 14.45 -8.26 -1.41
C THR A 78 13.60 -8.26 -0.14
N PRO A 79 13.82 -9.21 0.79
CA PRO A 79 13.08 -9.29 2.06
C PRO A 79 13.21 -8.05 2.96
N ASN A 80 14.24 -7.25 2.75
CA ASN A 80 14.43 -5.99 3.43
C ASN A 80 15.17 -5.02 2.53
N GLY A 81 15.06 -3.74 2.85
CA GLY A 81 15.79 -2.72 2.14
C GLY A 81 15.53 -1.32 2.67
N THR A 82 16.30 -0.38 2.14
CA THR A 82 16.15 1.04 2.39
C THR A 82 16.11 1.79 1.07
N ILE A 83 15.35 2.88 1.04
CA ILE A 83 15.25 3.76 -0.11
C ILE A 83 15.19 5.23 0.37
N PRO A 84 16.33 5.94 0.37
CA PRO A 84 16.35 7.39 0.47
C PRO A 84 15.97 8.08 -0.85
N ARG A 85 15.79 9.40 -0.76
CA ARG A 85 15.94 10.31 -1.90
C ARG A 85 17.30 10.05 -2.60
N SER A 86 17.34 10.09 -3.93
CA SER A 86 18.62 9.96 -4.65
C SER A 86 19.55 11.12 -4.33
N ALA A 87 20.78 10.79 -3.89
CA ALA A 87 21.81 11.76 -3.54
C ALA A 87 22.55 12.33 -4.76
N ASP A 88 22.51 11.60 -5.89
CA ASP A 88 23.28 11.93 -7.10
C ASP A 88 22.62 13.02 -7.95
N ASP A 89 21.48 13.54 -7.50
CA ASP A 89 20.77 14.60 -8.20
C ASP A 89 21.13 15.98 -7.65
N THR A 90 21.79 16.77 -8.50
CA THR A 90 22.13 18.17 -8.26
C THR A 90 21.14 19.13 -8.92
N SER A 91 20.21 18.62 -9.75
CA SER A 91 19.21 19.45 -10.41
C SER A 91 18.17 19.93 -9.41
N THR A 92 17.81 21.21 -9.48
CA THR A 92 16.76 21.82 -8.66
C THR A 92 15.36 21.44 -9.10
N ASP A 93 15.21 20.82 -10.29
CA ASP A 93 13.91 20.48 -10.85
C ASP A 93 13.28 19.33 -10.08
N ALA A 94 11.99 19.48 -9.75
CA ALA A 94 11.23 18.43 -9.08
C ALA A 94 11.25 17.15 -9.93
N ARG A 95 11.36 15.99 -9.26
CA ARG A 95 11.28 14.68 -9.91
C ARG A 95 10.08 13.93 -9.43
N MET A 96 9.29 13.44 -10.37
CA MET A 96 8.24 12.47 -10.09
C MET A 96 8.82 11.07 -10.23
N CYS A 97 8.83 10.28 -9.17
CA CYS A 97 9.49 8.98 -9.15
C CYS A 97 8.59 7.89 -8.63
N MET A 98 8.78 6.70 -9.18
CA MET A 98 8.04 5.50 -8.83
C MET A 98 9.00 4.37 -8.45
N PHE A 99 8.68 3.66 -7.38
CA PHE A 99 9.36 2.46 -6.95
C PHE A 99 8.35 1.39 -6.53
N ALA A 100 8.64 0.13 -6.81
CA ALA A 100 7.82 -0.99 -6.38
C ALA A 100 8.60 -1.91 -5.44
N ILE A 101 7.96 -2.35 -4.35
CA ILE A 101 8.45 -3.44 -3.50
C ILE A 101 7.50 -4.60 -3.73
N ALA A 102 8.00 -5.72 -4.27
CA ALA A 102 7.20 -6.91 -4.54
C ALA A 102 7.71 -8.08 -3.70
N VAL A 103 6.80 -8.86 -3.13
CA VAL A 103 7.10 -10.02 -2.28
C VAL A 103 6.32 -11.26 -2.75
N PRO A 104 6.70 -12.48 -2.31
CA PRO A 104 5.90 -13.66 -2.54
C PRO A 104 4.47 -13.55 -1.96
N SER A 105 3.51 -14.33 -2.49
CA SER A 105 2.08 -14.25 -2.14
C SER A 105 1.72 -14.62 -0.70
N ASP A 106 2.64 -15.27 0.00
CA ASP A 106 2.58 -15.65 1.43
C ASP A 106 3.30 -14.63 2.33
N HIS A 107 3.73 -13.49 1.80
CA HIS A 107 4.37 -12.41 2.54
C HIS A 107 3.59 -11.09 2.43
N ARG A 108 3.84 -10.20 3.40
CA ARG A 108 3.45 -8.79 3.35
C ARG A 108 4.65 -7.89 3.64
N ILE A 109 4.54 -6.64 3.23
CA ILE A 109 5.59 -5.64 3.36
C ILE A 109 5.23 -4.75 4.54
N GLN A 110 6.17 -4.56 5.47
CA GLN A 110 6.10 -3.53 6.48
C GLN A 110 7.05 -2.41 6.09
N LEU A 111 6.51 -1.21 5.90
CA LEU A 111 7.25 -0.03 5.45
C LEU A 111 7.16 1.07 6.50
N LYS A 112 8.29 1.72 6.79
CA LYS A 112 8.35 2.90 7.65
C LYS A 112 9.33 3.91 7.09
N CYS A 113 9.09 5.19 7.34
CA CYS A 113 9.99 6.25 6.89
C CYS A 113 10.39 7.18 8.03
N SER A 114 11.66 7.57 8.01
CA SER A 114 12.24 8.56 8.91
C SER A 114 12.63 9.81 8.13
N ASN A 115 12.84 10.90 8.86
CA ASN A 115 13.29 12.19 8.31
C ASN A 115 12.39 12.73 7.19
N VAL A 116 11.08 12.48 7.23
CA VAL A 116 10.15 12.97 6.21
C VAL A 116 10.01 14.49 6.34
N THR A 117 10.56 15.23 5.39
CA THR A 117 10.48 16.69 5.28
C THR A 117 10.26 17.06 3.82
N LEU A 118 9.12 17.69 3.55
CA LEU A 118 8.72 18.16 2.23
C LEU A 118 8.62 19.69 2.30
N SER A 119 9.40 20.36 1.45
CA SER A 119 9.65 21.81 1.46
C SER A 119 8.60 22.61 0.66
N SER A 120 7.88 21.96 -0.24
CA SER A 120 6.84 22.57 -1.09
C SER A 120 5.50 21.84 -0.92
N PRO A 121 4.35 22.54 -1.00
CA PRO A 121 3.03 21.91 -0.97
C PRO A 121 2.78 20.95 -2.15
N ASP A 122 3.48 21.13 -3.27
CA ASP A 122 3.36 20.25 -4.45
C ASP A 122 4.21 18.98 -4.33
N ASN A 123 5.08 18.91 -3.33
CA ASN A 123 5.91 17.73 -3.09
C ASN A 123 5.13 16.72 -2.25
N TYR A 124 5.26 15.45 -2.60
CA TYR A 124 4.54 14.37 -1.95
C TYR A 124 5.39 13.11 -1.86
N LEU A 125 5.04 12.26 -0.90
CA LEU A 125 5.57 10.91 -0.77
C LEU A 125 4.39 10.03 -0.44
N GLN A 126 4.03 9.16 -1.37
CA GLN A 126 2.79 8.42 -1.34
C GLN A 126 3.05 6.92 -1.34
N PHE A 127 2.40 6.20 -0.42
CA PHE A 127 2.34 4.73 -0.44
C PHE A 127 0.94 4.31 -0.84
N GLN A 128 0.85 3.50 -1.89
CA GLN A 128 -0.38 2.83 -2.26
C GLN A 128 -0.39 1.40 -1.70
N THR A 129 -1.57 0.79 -1.64
CA THR A 129 -1.79 -0.61 -1.20
C THR A 129 -1.32 -0.91 0.22
N VAL A 130 -1.56 0.03 1.15
CA VAL A 130 -1.23 -0.09 2.58
C VAL A 130 -2.49 -0.14 3.46
N THR A 131 -2.35 -0.66 4.69
CA THR A 131 -3.44 -0.72 5.69
C THR A 131 -3.84 0.68 6.19
N GLU A 132 -5.01 0.77 6.81
CA GLU A 132 -5.62 1.98 7.42
C GLU A 132 -6.17 3.00 6.40
N THR A 133 -5.50 3.15 5.25
CA THR A 133 -5.90 4.01 4.12
C THR A 133 -5.39 3.40 2.82
N VAL A 134 -6.18 3.43 1.74
CA VAL A 134 -5.72 2.98 0.40
C VAL A 134 -4.42 3.69 -0.02
N ILE A 135 -4.24 4.91 0.47
CA ILE A 135 -3.14 5.83 0.15
C ILE A 135 -2.66 6.53 1.43
N ALA A 136 -1.36 6.49 1.73
CA ALA A 136 -0.72 7.31 2.78
C ALA A 136 0.10 8.43 2.15
N ASP A 137 -0.27 9.71 2.38
CA ASP A 137 0.36 10.87 1.75
C ASP A 137 0.27 12.17 2.60
N PRO A 138 1.38 12.71 3.11
CA PRO A 138 2.65 12.01 3.30
C PRO A 138 2.51 10.95 4.41
N PRO A 139 3.36 9.90 4.41
CA PRO A 139 3.41 8.96 5.52
C PRO A 139 3.84 9.65 6.81
N ALA A 140 3.17 9.32 7.90
CA ALA A 140 3.55 9.80 9.22
C ALA A 140 4.95 9.27 9.60
N MET A 141 5.78 10.16 10.13
CA MET A 141 7.15 9.83 10.51
C MET A 141 7.19 8.66 11.51
N ASN A 142 8.06 7.68 11.25
CA ASN A 142 8.27 6.46 12.03
C ASN A 142 7.02 5.56 12.19
N ARG A 143 5.91 5.86 11.51
CA ARG A 143 4.74 4.97 11.47
C ARG A 143 5.06 3.77 10.59
N VAL A 144 4.61 2.60 11.03
CA VAL A 144 4.73 1.34 10.28
C VAL A 144 3.43 1.09 9.53
N TYR A 145 3.53 1.07 8.21
CA TYR A 145 2.46 0.70 7.30
C TYR A 145 2.64 -0.76 6.88
N THR A 146 1.56 -1.55 6.85
CA THR A 146 1.59 -2.92 6.34
C THR A 146 0.90 -2.97 4.98
N SER A 147 1.43 -3.71 4.02
CA SER A 147 0.79 -3.86 2.71
C SER A 147 -0.52 -4.65 2.82
N THR A 148 -1.49 -4.31 1.97
CA THR A 148 -2.72 -5.09 1.77
C THR A 148 -2.59 -6.12 0.66
N SER A 149 -1.55 -6.01 -0.17
CA SER A 149 -1.20 -6.96 -1.23
C SER A 149 0.28 -7.36 -1.13
N GLU A 150 0.72 -8.18 -2.07
CA GLU A 150 2.12 -8.58 -2.27
C GLU A 150 3.01 -7.46 -2.85
N ILE A 151 2.43 -6.29 -3.16
CA ILE A 151 3.17 -5.16 -3.72
C ILE A 151 2.83 -3.86 -2.98
N ILE A 152 3.83 -3.03 -2.74
CA ILE A 152 3.66 -1.60 -2.40
C ILE A 152 4.23 -0.77 -3.54
N TYR A 153 3.46 0.21 -3.99
CA TYR A 153 3.94 1.26 -4.88
C TYR A 153 4.27 2.52 -4.08
N LEU A 154 5.52 2.97 -4.21
CA LEU A 154 5.98 4.28 -3.79
C LEU A 154 5.85 5.24 -4.96
N PHE A 155 5.10 6.32 -4.78
CA PHE A 155 5.12 7.47 -5.67
C PHE A 155 5.68 8.67 -4.91
N SER A 156 6.42 9.53 -5.58
CA SER A 156 6.94 10.72 -4.95
C SER A 156 7.12 11.84 -5.95
N GLN A 157 6.94 13.08 -5.50
CA GLN A 157 7.45 14.26 -6.14
C GLN A 157 8.29 15.02 -5.12
N PHE A 158 9.57 15.24 -5.42
CA PHE A 158 10.45 15.92 -4.50
C PHE A 158 11.47 16.83 -5.18
N SER A 159 11.96 17.79 -4.42
CA SER A 159 13.06 18.70 -4.76
C SER A 159 14.30 18.42 -3.89
N ASN A 160 15.40 19.12 -4.15
CA ASN A 160 16.65 18.92 -3.41
C ASN A 160 16.59 19.33 -1.93
N GLN A 161 15.61 20.14 -1.54
CA GLN A 161 15.41 20.57 -0.16
C GLN A 161 14.65 19.53 0.66
N ASP A 162 14.06 18.54 0.00
CA ASP A 162 13.31 17.48 0.68
C ASP A 162 14.24 16.41 1.21
N SER A 163 13.80 15.77 2.28
CA SER A 163 14.48 14.61 2.82
C SER A 163 13.47 13.57 3.28
N PHE A 164 13.86 12.30 3.13
CA PHE A 164 13.20 11.15 3.72
C PHE A 164 14.09 9.93 3.52
N LYS A 165 13.95 8.94 4.40
CA LYS A 165 14.52 7.62 4.24
C LYS A 165 13.48 6.58 4.61
N CYS A 166 13.07 5.79 3.64
CA CYS A 166 12.15 4.69 3.86
C CYS A 166 12.91 3.38 4.02
N GLN A 167 12.37 2.48 4.82
CA GLN A 167 12.91 1.14 5.02
C GLN A 167 11.77 0.15 5.14
N TRP A 168 11.97 -1.05 4.60
CA TRP A 168 11.00 -2.12 4.66
C TRP A 168 11.59 -3.43 5.15
N THR A 169 10.69 -4.25 5.66
CA THR A 169 10.91 -5.66 6.00
C THR A 169 9.72 -6.47 5.56
N THR A 170 9.95 -7.72 5.16
CA THR A 170 8.88 -8.65 4.83
C THR A 170 8.49 -9.47 6.03
N VAL A 171 7.18 -9.67 6.20
CA VAL A 171 6.60 -10.55 7.22
C VAL A 171 5.87 -11.70 6.53
N MET A 172 6.16 -12.93 6.96
CA MET A 172 5.45 -14.12 6.48
C MET A 172 4.04 -14.15 7.09
N ILE A 173 3.05 -14.45 6.28
CA ILE A 173 1.67 -14.63 6.72
C ILE A 173 1.56 -16.03 7.33
N SER A 174 1.24 -16.12 8.62
CA SER A 174 1.02 -17.43 9.24
C SER A 174 -0.30 -18.04 8.75
N PRO A 175 -0.29 -19.20 8.06
CA PRO A 175 -1.51 -19.81 7.55
C PRO A 175 -2.35 -20.49 8.65
N LEU A 176 -1.77 -20.71 9.84
CA LEU A 176 -2.34 -21.53 10.92
C LEU A 176 -2.64 -20.75 12.20
N ALA A 177 -2.40 -19.43 12.22
CA ALA A 177 -2.70 -18.62 13.39
C ALA A 177 -4.22 -18.42 13.53
N THR A 178 -4.82 -19.20 14.42
CA THR A 178 -6.25 -19.13 14.78
C THR A 178 -6.49 -18.29 16.03
N GLU A 179 -5.47 -18.08 16.87
CA GLU A 179 -5.50 -17.14 18.00
C GLU A 179 -4.70 -15.89 17.64
N ILE A 180 -5.41 -14.81 17.32
CA ILE A 180 -4.82 -13.56 16.86
C ILE A 180 -4.84 -12.56 18.01
N LYS A 181 -3.68 -11.98 18.30
CA LYS A 181 -3.52 -10.82 19.17
C LYS A 181 -3.37 -9.59 18.28
N LEU A 182 -4.46 -8.82 18.19
CA LEU A 182 -4.50 -7.57 17.45
C LEU A 182 -3.30 -6.70 17.87
N CYS A 183 -2.66 -6.07 16.88
CA CYS A 183 -1.39 -5.33 16.97
C CYS A 183 -0.12 -6.19 16.82
N ARG A 184 -0.11 -7.46 17.26
CA ARG A 184 1.02 -8.39 17.07
C ARG A 184 0.98 -9.00 15.69
N GLU A 185 -0.09 -9.72 15.38
CA GLU A 185 -0.34 -10.19 14.03
C GLU A 185 -1.01 -9.07 13.23
N LYS A 186 -0.73 -9.02 11.92
CA LYS A 186 -1.26 -8.01 11.00
C LYS A 186 -2.15 -8.57 9.91
N ILE A 187 -2.04 -9.88 9.65
CA ILE A 187 -2.78 -10.56 8.60
C ILE A 187 -2.90 -12.05 8.93
N THR A 188 -4.01 -12.65 8.51
CA THR A 188 -4.20 -14.11 8.49
C THR A 188 -4.86 -14.55 7.19
N LYS A 189 -4.50 -15.77 6.77
CA LYS A 189 -5.20 -16.53 5.71
C LYS A 189 -5.97 -17.73 6.26
N SER A 190 -6.12 -17.81 7.58
CA SER A 190 -6.84 -18.91 8.22
C SER A 190 -8.34 -18.82 7.92
N ALA A 191 -8.92 -19.96 7.55
CA ALA A 191 -10.36 -20.09 7.32
C ALA A 191 -11.22 -19.84 8.57
N SER A 192 -10.63 -19.83 9.77
CA SER A 192 -11.35 -19.45 10.98
C SER A 192 -10.39 -19.01 12.07
N GLY A 193 -10.89 -18.29 13.07
CA GLY A 193 -10.13 -17.99 14.26
C GLY A 193 -10.83 -17.02 15.20
N ASN A 194 -10.08 -16.59 16.20
CA ASN A 194 -10.46 -15.56 17.15
C ASN A 194 -9.43 -14.42 17.16
N ILE A 195 -9.90 -13.21 17.43
CA ILE A 195 -9.08 -12.03 17.52
C ILE A 195 -9.42 -11.25 18.79
N GLN A 196 -8.35 -10.92 19.52
CA GLN A 196 -8.41 -10.22 20.80
C GLN A 196 -7.32 -9.15 20.85
N PRO A 197 -7.47 -8.10 21.66
CA PRO A 197 -6.39 -7.18 21.97
C PRO A 197 -5.11 -7.89 22.42
N LEU A 198 -3.94 -7.42 21.97
CA LEU A 198 -2.68 -7.78 22.63
C LEU A 198 -2.62 -7.10 24.01
N MET A 199 -2.63 -7.89 25.08
CA MET A 199 -2.46 -7.39 26.45
C MET A 199 -1.02 -6.91 26.64
N ALA A 200 -0.83 -5.68 27.12
CA ALA A 200 0.50 -5.17 27.43
C ALA A 200 1.04 -5.83 28.72
N ASN A 201 1.88 -6.85 28.57
CA ASN A 201 2.69 -7.33 29.69
C ASN A 201 3.82 -6.32 29.97
N GLY A 202 3.48 -5.26 30.71
CA GLY A 202 4.43 -4.31 31.29
C GLY A 202 5.12 -3.41 30.26
N THR A 203 4.90 -2.11 30.40
CA THR A 203 5.75 -1.00 29.88
C THR A 203 5.77 -0.67 28.38
N ASN A 204 5.14 -1.41 27.49
CA ASN A 204 5.06 -0.99 26.07
C ASN A 204 3.74 -0.28 25.77
N VAL A 205 3.82 1.04 25.57
CA VAL A 205 2.76 1.87 24.99
C VAL A 205 2.38 1.24 23.65
N GLN A 206 1.22 0.59 23.61
CA GLN A 206 0.65 0.01 22.40
C GLN A 206 0.41 1.14 21.40
N PRO A 207 0.66 0.94 20.09
CA PRO A 207 0.37 1.97 19.10
C PRO A 207 -1.10 2.40 19.22
N ASN A 208 -1.33 3.72 19.17
CA ASN A 208 -2.66 4.34 19.30
C ASN A 208 -3.69 3.79 18.30
N SER A 209 -3.25 3.14 17.22
CA SER A 209 -4.12 2.40 16.30
C SER A 209 -3.47 1.09 15.86
N CYS A 210 -4.27 0.05 15.68
CA CYS A 210 -3.86 -1.26 15.22
C CYS A 210 -4.73 -1.72 14.06
N SER A 211 -4.09 -2.15 12.99
CA SER A 211 -4.74 -2.78 11.85
C SER A 211 -4.50 -4.29 11.82
N PHE A 212 -5.47 -5.03 11.31
CA PHE A 212 -5.39 -6.45 11.01
C PHE A 212 -6.23 -6.79 9.77
N ILE A 213 -5.76 -7.73 8.96
CA ILE A 213 -6.41 -8.17 7.73
C ILE A 213 -6.80 -9.65 7.86
N ILE A 214 -8.04 -9.98 7.54
CA ILE A 214 -8.45 -11.36 7.28
C ILE A 214 -8.59 -11.49 5.77
N GLU A 215 -7.85 -12.39 5.16
CA GLU A 215 -7.92 -12.70 3.72
C GLU A 215 -8.33 -14.16 3.55
N VAL A 216 -9.35 -14.41 2.73
CA VAL A 216 -9.84 -15.76 2.44
C VAL A 216 -9.60 -16.10 0.96
N PRO A 217 -9.51 -17.38 0.59
CA PRO A 217 -9.35 -17.77 -0.82
C PRO A 217 -10.44 -17.20 -1.74
N PRO A 218 -10.16 -17.08 -3.05
CA PRO A 218 -11.15 -16.69 -4.04
C PRO A 218 -12.41 -17.58 -3.96
N ASN A 219 -13.59 -16.97 -4.09
CA ASN A 219 -14.90 -17.61 -3.91
C ASN A 219 -15.27 -17.95 -2.45
N GLN A 220 -14.59 -17.35 -1.48
CA GLN A 220 -15.01 -17.35 -0.07
C GLN A 220 -15.23 -15.91 0.41
N LEU A 221 -16.09 -15.77 1.42
CA LEU A 221 -16.31 -14.55 2.18
C LEU A 221 -16.01 -14.82 3.65
N THR A 222 -15.83 -13.77 4.43
CA THR A 222 -15.62 -13.86 5.88
C THR A 222 -16.91 -13.49 6.62
N GLU A 223 -17.40 -14.38 7.49
CA GLU A 223 -18.37 -14.03 8.52
C GLU A 223 -17.62 -13.76 9.83
N ILE A 224 -17.79 -12.57 10.39
CA ILE A 224 -17.18 -12.16 11.66
C ILE A 224 -18.25 -11.74 12.66
N SER A 225 -18.12 -12.19 13.91
CA SER A 225 -18.98 -11.78 15.01
C SER A 225 -18.12 -11.46 16.23
N CYS A 226 -18.53 -10.46 17.00
CA CYS A 226 -17.86 -10.05 18.21
C CYS A 226 -18.78 -10.27 19.41
N PRO A 227 -18.72 -11.41 20.09
CA PRO A 227 -19.57 -11.67 21.26
C PRO A 227 -19.32 -10.69 22.41
N VAL A 228 -18.10 -10.18 22.52
CA VAL A 228 -17.70 -9.24 23.57
C VAL A 228 -17.11 -7.99 22.92
N ILE A 229 -17.72 -6.84 23.21
CA ILE A 229 -17.18 -5.51 22.90
C ILE A 229 -17.48 -4.64 24.13
N ASN A 230 -16.44 -4.13 24.78
CA ASN A 230 -16.55 -3.29 25.95
C ASN A 230 -15.55 -2.13 25.83
N PHE A 231 -16.04 -0.98 25.36
CA PHE A 231 -15.25 0.25 25.22
C PHE A 231 -15.79 1.30 26.18
N THR A 232 -15.01 1.60 27.21
CA THR A 232 -15.30 2.57 28.27
C THR A 232 -14.45 3.82 28.16
N SER A 233 -13.30 3.74 27.47
CA SER A 233 -12.39 4.87 27.32
C SER A 233 -12.81 5.78 26.15
N PRO A 234 -12.74 7.11 26.31
CA PRO A 234 -12.98 8.04 25.21
C PRO A 234 -12.00 7.81 24.05
N GLY A 235 -12.54 7.68 22.84
CA GLY A 235 -11.75 7.48 21.62
C GLY A 235 -11.39 6.03 21.32
N SER A 236 -11.80 5.07 22.16
CA SER A 236 -11.65 3.65 21.85
C SER A 236 -12.68 3.19 20.82
N TYR A 237 -12.23 2.43 19.83
CA TYR A 237 -13.07 1.91 18.75
C TYR A 237 -12.54 0.59 18.20
N LEU A 238 -13.44 -0.14 17.54
CA LEU A 238 -13.13 -1.23 16.62
C LEU A 238 -13.96 -1.00 15.36
N HIS A 239 -13.30 -0.88 14.23
CA HIS A 239 -13.90 -0.67 12.92
C HIS A 239 -13.71 -1.93 12.08
N LEU A 240 -14.79 -2.40 11.46
CA LEU A 240 -14.74 -3.44 10.42
C LEU A 240 -15.01 -2.77 9.08
N SER A 241 -14.09 -2.85 8.12
CA SER A 241 -14.29 -2.34 6.76
C SER A 241 -14.39 -3.49 5.75
N GLU A 242 -14.91 -3.18 4.56
CA GLU A 242 -15.21 -4.13 3.48
C GLU A 242 -16.31 -5.13 3.84
N ILE A 243 -17.31 -4.69 4.61
CA ILE A 243 -18.51 -5.47 4.96
C ILE A 243 -19.67 -5.19 4.00
N SER A 244 -20.45 -6.23 3.68
CA SER A 244 -21.54 -6.18 2.69
C SER A 244 -22.65 -5.15 3.02
N ASP A 245 -22.94 -4.94 4.30
CA ASP A 245 -24.15 -4.21 4.72
C ASP A 245 -23.99 -2.68 4.62
N LEU A 246 -22.79 -2.18 4.90
CA LEU A 246 -22.54 -0.75 5.15
C LEU A 246 -21.20 -0.26 4.60
N ASN A 247 -20.44 -1.10 3.89
CA ASN A 247 -19.00 -0.96 3.60
C ASN A 247 -18.12 -0.86 4.86
N MET A 248 -18.60 -0.30 5.96
CA MET A 248 -17.88 -0.17 7.23
C MET A 248 -18.84 -0.17 8.43
N ALA A 249 -18.46 -0.88 9.51
CA ALA A 249 -19.07 -0.78 10.83
C ALA A 249 -18.12 -0.06 11.78
N LEU A 250 -18.47 1.18 12.15
CA LEU A 250 -17.68 2.03 13.07
C LEU A 250 -17.73 1.56 14.54
N THR A 251 -18.71 0.75 14.90
CA THR A 251 -18.72 0.03 16.17
C THR A 251 -19.53 -1.23 15.95
N PRO A 252 -18.90 -2.41 15.82
CA PRO A 252 -19.64 -3.64 15.66
C PRO A 252 -20.56 -3.84 16.87
N LEU A 253 -21.78 -4.29 16.61
CA LEU A 253 -22.73 -4.63 17.67
C LEU A 253 -22.36 -6.00 18.24
N ALA A 254 -22.42 -6.12 19.56
CA ALA A 254 -22.14 -7.39 20.22
C ALA A 254 -23.05 -8.51 19.68
N ASN A 255 -22.46 -9.67 19.37
CA ASN A 255 -23.10 -10.85 18.77
C ASN A 255 -23.68 -10.68 17.36
N ARG A 256 -23.60 -9.49 16.74
CA ARG A 256 -24.00 -9.34 15.34
C ARG A 256 -22.97 -10.00 14.44
N VAL A 257 -23.47 -10.76 13.46
CA VAL A 257 -22.65 -11.32 12.38
C VAL A 257 -22.56 -10.30 11.25
N TYR A 258 -21.34 -10.05 10.80
CA TYR A 258 -21.01 -9.23 9.64
C TYR A 258 -20.40 -10.12 8.56
N THR A 259 -20.84 -9.98 7.33
CA THR A 259 -20.28 -10.73 6.17
C THR A 259 -19.46 -9.78 5.31
N SER A 260 -18.27 -10.20 4.89
CA SER A 260 -17.42 -9.44 3.97
C SER A 260 -18.10 -9.23 2.62
N GLY A 261 -17.84 -8.09 1.98
CA GLY A 261 -18.28 -7.81 0.61
C GLY A 261 -17.34 -8.37 -0.45
N VAL A 262 -16.08 -8.57 -0.08
CA VAL A 262 -14.98 -9.10 -0.91
C VAL A 262 -14.26 -10.24 -0.16
N ASP A 263 -13.19 -10.77 -0.74
CA ASP A 263 -12.33 -11.83 -0.19
C ASP A 263 -11.44 -11.38 0.99
N LEU A 264 -11.67 -10.19 1.53
CA LEU A 264 -10.97 -9.66 2.69
C LEU A 264 -11.86 -8.82 3.63
N ILE A 265 -11.46 -8.71 4.89
CA ILE A 265 -11.97 -7.73 5.87
C ILE A 265 -10.80 -7.00 6.50
N TYR A 266 -10.95 -5.68 6.66
CA TYR A 266 -10.04 -4.87 7.47
C TYR A 266 -10.61 -4.65 8.86
N LEU A 267 -9.78 -4.89 9.87
CA LEU A 267 -10.05 -4.57 11.26
C LEU A 267 -9.10 -3.46 11.70
N ASN A 268 -9.65 -2.32 12.10
CA ASN A 268 -8.86 -1.23 12.70
C ASN A 268 -9.37 -0.98 14.12
N SER A 269 -8.48 -0.86 15.08
CA SER A 269 -8.88 -0.52 16.45
C SER A 269 -7.96 0.51 17.08
N GLN A 270 -8.52 1.29 17.99
CA GLN A 270 -7.79 2.03 18.99
C GLN A 270 -8.40 1.64 20.33
N ILE A 271 -7.60 1.13 21.26
CA ILE A 271 -8.12 0.63 22.53
C ILE A 271 -7.16 0.96 23.68
N ASP A 272 -7.71 1.37 24.82
CA ASP A 272 -6.98 1.37 26.08
C ASP A 272 -7.05 -0.04 26.68
N VAL A 273 -6.06 -0.88 26.43
CA VAL A 273 -6.04 -2.28 26.89
C VAL A 273 -6.07 -2.45 28.41
N SER A 274 -5.96 -1.37 29.19
CA SER A 274 -6.15 -1.42 30.65
C SER A 274 -7.63 -1.44 31.06
N LYS A 275 -8.55 -1.04 30.17
CA LYS A 275 -9.98 -0.86 30.46
C LYS A 275 -10.91 -1.44 29.40
N ASP A 276 -10.44 -1.46 28.16
CA ASP A 276 -11.23 -1.79 26.99
C ASP A 276 -10.86 -3.16 26.46
N TRP A 277 -11.89 -3.89 26.01
CA TRP A 277 -11.72 -5.26 25.56
C TRP A 277 -12.69 -5.59 24.43
N PHE A 278 -12.25 -6.46 23.53
CA PHE A 278 -13.13 -7.15 22.61
C PHE A 278 -12.66 -8.59 22.39
N ASN A 279 -13.58 -9.43 21.94
CA ASN A 279 -13.25 -10.74 21.40
C ASN A 279 -14.16 -10.99 20.21
N CYS A 280 -13.55 -11.21 19.05
CA CYS A 280 -14.28 -11.55 17.83
C CYS A 280 -13.83 -12.90 17.29
N THR A 281 -14.75 -13.62 16.67
CA THR A 281 -14.48 -14.85 15.95
C THR A 281 -14.87 -14.69 14.50
N TRP A 282 -14.11 -15.31 13.60
CA TRP A 282 -14.46 -15.34 12.18
C TRP A 282 -14.44 -16.76 11.63
N ALA A 283 -15.18 -16.94 10.54
CA ALA A 283 -15.15 -18.13 9.71
C ALA A 283 -15.27 -17.75 8.23
N ALA A 284 -14.57 -18.48 7.38
CA ALA A 284 -14.70 -18.41 5.94
C ALA A 284 -15.92 -19.20 5.52
N VAL A 285 -16.78 -18.57 4.73
CA VAL A 285 -17.99 -19.16 4.16
C VAL A 285 -17.90 -19.12 2.64
N PRO A 286 -18.52 -20.06 1.91
CA PRO A 286 -18.57 -20.00 0.45
C PRO A 286 -19.22 -18.69 0.00
N ALA A 287 -18.62 -18.04 -1.01
CA ALA A 287 -19.25 -16.91 -1.66
C ALA A 287 -20.58 -17.38 -2.30
N PRO A 288 -21.65 -16.58 -2.24
CA PRO A 288 -22.94 -16.95 -2.82
C PRO A 288 -22.80 -17.20 -4.32
N SER A 289 -22.91 -18.46 -4.73
CA SER A 289 -23.05 -18.85 -6.14
C SER A 289 -24.51 -18.87 -6.59
N THR A 290 -25.42 -18.37 -5.75
CA THR A 290 -26.85 -18.48 -5.94
C THR A 290 -27.37 -17.34 -6.80
N THR A 291 -28.33 -17.63 -7.69
CA THR A 291 -29.11 -16.60 -8.37
C THR A 291 -30.04 -15.84 -7.42
N ASP A 292 -30.25 -16.35 -6.19
CA ASP A 292 -31.03 -15.72 -5.13
C ASP A 292 -30.15 -14.84 -4.24
N PHE A 293 -30.11 -13.54 -4.52
CA PHE A 293 -29.33 -12.55 -3.79
C PHE A 293 -30.11 -11.98 -2.61
N LYS A 294 -29.46 -11.96 -1.44
CA LYS A 294 -30.00 -11.36 -0.23
C LYS A 294 -29.33 -10.01 0.03
N LEU A 295 -30.14 -8.95 0.00
CA LEU A 295 -29.70 -7.59 0.31
C LEU A 295 -29.13 -7.54 1.73
N CYS A 296 -27.99 -6.87 1.96
CA CYS A 296 -27.34 -6.81 3.28
C CYS A 296 -26.90 -8.19 3.82
N ARG A 297 -26.57 -9.13 2.92
CA ARG A 297 -25.87 -10.37 3.26
C ARG A 297 -24.81 -10.69 2.22
N HIS A 298 -25.12 -10.42 0.95
CA HIS A 298 -24.22 -10.67 -0.17
C HIS A 298 -23.71 -9.33 -0.72
N GLY A 299 -22.39 -9.13 -0.78
CA GLY A 299 -21.76 -7.88 -1.21
C GLY A 299 -21.76 -7.65 -2.73
N GLY A 300 -22.03 -8.68 -3.54
CA GLY A 300 -22.06 -8.57 -5.00
C GLY A 300 -22.18 -9.93 -5.71
N THR A 301 -22.30 -9.88 -7.03
CA THR A 301 -22.33 -11.08 -7.90
C THR A 301 -21.67 -10.82 -9.24
N THR A 302 -21.07 -11.85 -9.80
CA THR A 302 -20.57 -11.86 -11.19
C THR A 302 -21.55 -12.54 -12.15
N LEU A 303 -22.68 -13.04 -11.66
CA LEU A 303 -23.71 -13.67 -12.48
C LEU A 303 -24.45 -12.62 -13.32
N SER A 304 -24.70 -12.97 -14.58
CA SER A 304 -25.42 -12.10 -15.53
C SER A 304 -26.93 -12.00 -15.27
N SER A 305 -27.47 -12.81 -14.36
CA SER A 305 -28.90 -12.81 -14.00
C SER A 305 -29.14 -13.35 -12.59
N GLY A 306 -30.20 -12.87 -11.93
CA GLY A 306 -30.60 -13.31 -10.59
C GLY A 306 -31.82 -12.55 -10.03
N SER A 307 -32.36 -13.02 -8.91
CA SER A 307 -33.42 -12.41 -8.13
C SER A 307 -32.87 -11.78 -6.85
N LEU A 308 -33.22 -10.51 -6.61
CA LEU A 308 -32.88 -9.78 -5.39
C LEU A 308 -34.02 -9.89 -4.37
N LYS A 309 -33.72 -10.31 -3.15
CA LYS A 309 -34.67 -10.44 -2.05
C LYS A 309 -34.15 -9.69 -0.82
N PRO A 310 -35.01 -9.02 -0.03
CA PRO A 310 -34.60 -8.54 1.29
C PRO A 310 -34.19 -9.70 2.20
N PHE A 311 -33.27 -9.42 3.14
CA PHE A 311 -32.89 -10.34 4.21
C PHE A 311 -34.03 -10.45 5.23
#